data_AF-A0A9D7EH89-F1
#
_entry.id   AF-A0A9D7EH89-F1
#
_cell.length_a   1.000
_cell.length_b   1.000
_cell.length_c   1.000
_cell.angle_alpha   90.00
_cell.angle_beta   90.00
_cell.angle_gamma   90.00
#
_symmetry.space_group_name_H-M   'P 1'
#
loop_
_entity.id
_entity.type
_entity.pdbx_description
1 polymer ?
#
loop_
_entity_poly.entity_id
_entity_poly.type
_entity_poly.pdbx_seq_one_letter_code
_entity_poly.pdbx_strand_id
1 'polypeptide(L)'
;MRKMIAAIFAVVLLSAAPSQALMIGQMRSAETSGWGSLNLTTGIGIFDNVKHIFGTVRYGIASQVDISGSLALLDHEANDDASLLLNADVQYQFMQSKLGYSFDMAAGAVFEYFSMGYGNVDASTWTIGLNYIVSKPVKLENGFAFTPYGRLNVRSDNYSAETEVVELGVPGTTSRLSKLLNSQATVSSDESDFNIGVNLGSVFPISSKISLTGEVQIDDEVGFLGGITFFMW
;
A
#
# COMPACT_ATOMS: atom_id res chain seq x y z
N MET A 1 26.63 19.32 -12.27
CA MET A 1 26.41 18.28 -13.30
C MET A 1 26.64 16.86 -12.81
N ARG A 2 27.82 16.45 -12.30
CA ARG A 2 28.06 15.06 -11.86
C ARG A 2 27.06 14.53 -10.80
N LYS A 3 26.68 15.37 -9.83
CA LYS A 3 25.67 15.02 -8.81
C LYS A 3 24.24 14.85 -9.39
N MET A 4 23.95 15.52 -10.50
CA MET A 4 22.64 15.48 -11.16
C MET A 4 22.50 14.23 -12.03
N ILE A 5 23.59 13.83 -12.70
CA ILE A 5 23.66 12.58 -13.47
C ILE A 5 23.54 11.37 -12.54
N ALA A 6 24.20 11.39 -11.37
CA ALA A 6 24.08 10.31 -10.39
C ALA A 6 22.65 10.17 -9.82
N ALA A 7 21.95 11.29 -9.60
CA ALA A 7 20.55 11.27 -9.16
C ALA A 7 19.62 10.71 -10.25
N ILE A 8 19.82 11.10 -11.51
CA ILE A 8 19.05 10.57 -12.65
C ILE A 8 19.33 9.08 -12.84
N PHE A 9 20.59 8.65 -12.71
CA PHE A 9 20.98 7.25 -12.86
C PHE A 9 20.45 6.37 -11.72
N ALA A 10 20.36 6.90 -10.50
CA ALA A 10 19.74 6.22 -9.37
C ALA A 10 18.21 6.07 -9.58
N VAL A 11 17.54 7.08 -10.14
CA VAL A 11 16.11 7.03 -10.48
C VAL A 11 15.83 6.01 -11.60
N VAL A 12 16.71 5.91 -12.60
CA VAL A 12 16.56 4.96 -13.72
C VAL A 12 16.89 3.51 -13.32
N LEU A 13 17.77 3.30 -12.33
CA LEU A 13 18.08 1.96 -11.82
C LEU A 13 17.00 1.39 -10.88
N LEU A 14 16.08 2.23 -10.39
CA LEU A 14 14.98 1.83 -9.51
C LEU A 14 13.72 1.40 -10.27
N SER A 15 13.69 1.47 -11.61
CA SER A 15 12.48 1.27 -12.42
C SER A 15 12.45 -0.08 -13.16
N ALA A 16 13.01 -1.15 -12.59
CA ALA A 16 13.20 -2.42 -13.31
C ALA A 16 12.88 -3.67 -12.47
N ALA A 17 11.70 -3.71 -11.84
CA ALA A 17 11.02 -4.95 -11.45
C ALA A 17 9.50 -4.72 -11.51
N PRO A 18 8.68 -5.64 -12.03
CA PRO A 18 7.24 -5.52 -11.96
C PRO A 18 6.73 -6.06 -10.62
N SER A 19 6.81 -5.27 -9.54
CA SER A 19 6.18 -5.62 -8.25
C SER A 19 4.90 -4.81 -8.03
N GLN A 20 3.75 -5.47 -8.09
CA GLN A 20 2.42 -4.85 -7.96
C GLN A 20 1.95 -4.68 -6.50
N ALA A 21 2.87 -4.47 -5.54
CA ALA A 21 2.48 -4.17 -4.17
C ALA A 21 1.99 -2.71 -4.05
N LEU A 22 0.68 -2.55 -4.00
CA LEU A 22 0.02 -1.27 -3.82
C LEU A 22 -0.05 -0.98 -2.32
N MET A 23 0.87 -0.16 -1.79
CA MET A 23 0.83 0.32 -0.38
C MET A 23 -0.42 1.16 -0.08
N ILE A 24 -1.56 0.49 0.02
CA ILE A 24 -2.90 1.09 0.13
C ILE A 24 -3.21 1.35 1.60
N GLY A 25 -3.91 2.45 1.86
CA GLY A 25 -4.42 2.77 3.20
C GLY A 25 -3.50 3.62 4.07
N GLN A 26 -2.34 4.04 3.56
CA GLN A 26 -1.42 4.93 4.27
C GLN A 26 -1.64 6.43 4.01
N MET A 27 -2.79 6.81 3.46
CA MET A 27 -3.13 8.19 3.09
C MET A 27 -3.22 9.13 4.30
N ARG A 28 -2.07 9.56 4.82
CA ARG A 28 -1.98 10.40 6.01
C ARG A 28 -0.69 11.21 6.07
N SER A 29 -0.77 12.34 6.77
CA SER A 29 0.38 13.15 7.12
C SER A 29 1.22 12.52 8.25
N ALA A 30 2.34 13.15 8.61
CA ALA A 30 3.18 12.68 9.72
C ALA A 30 2.51 12.81 11.10
N GLU A 31 1.45 13.62 11.22
CA GLU A 31 0.71 13.82 12.47
C GLU A 31 0.00 12.53 12.91
N THR A 32 0.18 12.17 14.19
CA THR A 32 -0.50 11.06 14.86
C THR A 32 -1.89 11.45 15.36
N SER A 33 -2.79 10.48 15.48
CA SER A 33 -4.15 10.74 15.95
C SER A 33 -4.21 11.10 17.44
N GLY A 34 -3.21 10.69 18.21
CA GLY A 34 -3.16 10.90 19.65
C GLY A 34 -3.78 9.74 20.43
N TRP A 35 -3.51 9.69 21.74
CA TRP A 35 -3.92 8.58 22.59
C TRP A 35 -5.43 8.38 22.58
N GLY A 36 -5.85 7.14 22.28
CA GLY A 36 -7.24 6.72 22.38
C GLY A 36 -8.09 7.14 21.20
N SER A 37 -7.52 7.87 20.24
CA SER A 37 -8.26 8.35 19.10
C SER A 37 -8.45 7.26 18.05
N LEU A 38 -9.66 7.18 17.49
CA LEU A 38 -10.01 6.23 16.44
C LEU A 38 -10.43 6.97 15.17
N ASN A 39 -9.76 6.64 14.07
CA ASN A 39 -10.03 7.19 12.75
C ASN A 39 -10.43 6.08 11.79
N LEU A 40 -11.50 6.30 11.04
CA LEU A 40 -11.92 5.45 9.94
C LEU A 40 -11.71 6.19 8.63
N THR A 41 -10.90 5.64 7.72
CA THR A 41 -10.72 6.18 6.38
C THR A 41 -11.33 5.23 5.36
N THR A 42 -12.06 5.76 4.39
CA THR A 42 -12.49 5.00 3.22
C THR A 42 -12.11 5.76 1.96
N GLY A 43 -11.86 5.05 0.87
CA GLY A 43 -11.40 5.71 -0.34
C GLY A 43 -11.39 4.82 -1.57
N ILE A 44 -10.93 5.43 -2.64
CA ILE A 44 -10.72 4.80 -3.94
C ILE A 44 -9.28 5.07 -4.40
N GLY A 45 -8.72 4.13 -5.14
CA GLY A 45 -7.45 4.31 -5.83
C GLY A 45 -7.57 3.90 -7.30
N ILE A 46 -6.86 4.63 -8.15
CA ILE A 46 -6.79 4.40 -9.59
C ILE A 46 -5.32 4.40 -9.97
N PHE A 47 -4.86 3.27 -10.48
CA PHE A 47 -3.53 3.02 -11.03
C PHE A 47 -3.70 2.61 -12.49
N ASP A 48 -2.58 2.48 -13.22
CA ASP A 48 -2.62 2.20 -14.66
C ASP A 48 -3.42 0.92 -14.98
N ASN A 49 -3.24 -0.14 -14.18
CA ASN A 49 -3.90 -1.44 -14.43
C ASN A 49 -4.85 -1.89 -13.31
N VAL A 50 -4.97 -1.10 -12.24
CA VAL A 50 -5.68 -1.52 -11.03
C VAL A 50 -6.56 -0.39 -10.49
N LYS A 51 -7.83 -0.72 -10.24
CA LYS A 51 -8.76 0.13 -9.51
C LYS A 51 -9.09 -0.55 -8.21
N HIS A 52 -9.18 0.20 -7.13
CA HIS A 52 -9.51 -0.41 -5.85
C HIS A 52 -10.35 0.50 -4.96
N ILE A 53 -11.13 -0.13 -4.10
CA ILE A 53 -11.82 0.51 -2.98
C ILE A 53 -11.20 0.00 -1.70
N PHE A 54 -11.02 0.88 -0.72
CA PHE A 54 -10.36 0.50 0.54
C PHE A 54 -11.00 1.15 1.76
N GLY A 55 -10.78 0.50 2.89
CA GLY A 55 -11.10 0.99 4.22
C GLY A 55 -9.94 0.76 5.18
N THR A 56 -9.63 1.77 6.00
CA THR A 56 -8.55 1.75 6.98
C THR A 56 -9.07 2.18 8.34
N VAL A 57 -8.78 1.39 9.37
CA VAL A 57 -8.98 1.75 10.77
C VAL A 57 -7.63 2.10 11.37
N ARG A 58 -7.53 3.28 11.98
CA ARG A 58 -6.32 3.78 12.65
C ARG A 58 -6.64 4.09 14.11
N TYR A 59 -5.80 3.60 15.01
CA TYR A 59 -5.95 3.81 16.45
C TYR A 59 -4.65 4.34 17.05
N GLY A 60 -4.75 5.44 17.79
CA GLY A 60 -3.61 6.01 18.49
C GLY A 60 -3.38 5.34 19.84
N ILE A 61 -2.28 4.62 19.96
CA ILE A 61 -1.90 3.91 21.20
C ILE A 61 -1.07 4.80 22.14
N ALA A 62 -0.44 5.84 21.60
CA ALA A 62 0.28 6.87 22.33
C ALA A 62 0.16 8.21 21.61
N SER A 63 0.59 9.31 22.23
CA SER A 63 0.57 10.63 21.58
C SER A 63 1.46 10.69 20.33
N GLN A 64 2.48 9.84 20.23
CA GLN A 64 3.37 9.76 19.06
C GLN A 64 3.27 8.44 18.29
N VAL A 65 2.39 7.51 18.68
CA VAL A 65 2.34 6.18 18.05
C VAL A 65 0.92 5.82 17.67
N ASP A 66 0.73 5.49 16.40
CA ASP A 66 -0.51 4.93 15.89
C ASP A 66 -0.26 3.56 15.28
N ILE A 67 -1.29 2.71 15.37
CA ILE A 67 -1.39 1.44 14.65
C ILE A 67 -2.57 1.53 13.68
N SER A 68 -2.47 0.88 12.53
CA SER A 68 -3.57 0.82 11.57
C SER A 68 -3.72 -0.55 10.94
N GLY A 69 -4.94 -0.85 10.51
CA GLY A 69 -5.25 -2.00 9.68
C GLY A 69 -6.14 -1.58 8.52
N SER A 70 -5.89 -2.10 7.33
CA SER A 70 -6.67 -1.80 6.13
C SER A 70 -7.11 -3.05 5.40
N LEU A 71 -8.23 -2.93 4.71
CA LEU A 71 -8.79 -3.90 3.78
C LEU A 71 -9.05 -3.20 2.45
N ALA A 72 -8.66 -3.80 1.33
CA ALA A 72 -9.00 -3.31 0.01
C ALA A 72 -9.51 -4.42 -0.91
N LEU A 73 -10.43 -4.06 -1.80
CA LEU A 73 -10.89 -4.87 -2.91
C LEU A 73 -10.33 -4.27 -4.19
N LEU A 74 -9.68 -5.09 -4.99
CA LEU A 74 -8.97 -4.68 -6.20
C LEU A 74 -9.61 -5.31 -7.42
N ASP A 75 -9.77 -4.50 -8.46
CA ASP A 75 -10.23 -4.86 -9.78
C ASP A 75 -9.07 -4.63 -10.75
N HIS A 76 -8.52 -5.72 -11.30
CA HIS A 76 -7.38 -5.69 -12.21
C HIS A 76 -7.88 -5.81 -13.64
N GLU A 77 -7.43 -4.96 -14.57
CA GLU A 77 -7.93 -5.02 -15.96
C GLU A 77 -7.60 -6.35 -16.67
N ALA A 78 -6.59 -7.08 -16.17
CA ALA A 78 -6.19 -8.38 -16.69
C ALA A 78 -6.93 -9.58 -16.04
N ASN A 79 -7.74 -9.37 -15.00
CA ASN A 79 -8.39 -10.45 -14.24
C ASN A 79 -9.86 -10.13 -13.95
N ASP A 80 -10.76 -11.04 -14.29
CA ASP A 80 -12.19 -10.88 -14.02
C ASP A 80 -12.54 -11.04 -12.52
N ASP A 81 -11.62 -11.59 -11.71
CA ASP A 81 -11.84 -11.85 -10.29
C ASP A 81 -11.32 -10.73 -9.39
N ALA A 82 -12.18 -10.30 -8.46
CA ALA A 82 -11.82 -9.32 -7.43
C ALA A 82 -10.75 -9.89 -6.49
N SER A 83 -9.66 -9.15 -6.29
CA SER A 83 -8.59 -9.53 -5.39
C SER A 83 -8.72 -8.85 -4.03
N LEU A 84 -8.17 -9.48 -2.99
CA LEU A 84 -8.23 -8.98 -1.61
C LEU A 84 -6.83 -8.55 -1.16
N LEU A 85 -6.76 -7.39 -0.51
CA LEU A 85 -5.55 -6.91 0.14
C LEU A 85 -5.80 -6.60 1.61
N LEU A 86 -4.88 -7.06 2.44
CA LEU A 86 -4.82 -6.81 3.88
C LEU A 86 -3.55 -6.05 4.19
N ASN A 87 -3.66 -4.98 4.95
CA ASN A 87 -2.53 -4.16 5.35
C ASN A 87 -2.55 -3.92 6.86
N ALA A 88 -1.39 -3.92 7.49
CA ALA A 88 -1.20 -3.50 8.86
C ALA A 88 0.03 -2.58 8.94
N ASP A 89 -0.07 -1.49 9.70
CA ASP A 89 1.05 -0.57 9.87
C ASP A 89 1.17 0.00 11.29
N VAL A 90 2.37 0.47 11.58
CA VAL A 90 2.69 1.26 12.77
C VAL A 90 3.42 2.53 12.33
N GLN A 91 3.08 3.66 12.94
CA GLN A 91 3.74 4.95 12.70
C GLN A 91 4.15 5.59 14.01
N TYR A 92 5.37 6.12 14.03
CA TYR A 92 5.95 6.88 15.13
C TYR A 92 6.31 8.30 14.69
N GLN A 93 5.66 9.31 15.28
CA GLN A 93 5.96 10.72 15.03
C GLN A 93 7.06 11.21 15.99
N PHE A 94 8.25 11.46 15.45
CA PHE A 94 9.41 11.86 16.25
C PHE A 94 9.71 13.37 16.17
N MET A 95 9.09 14.13 15.25
CA MET A 95 9.15 15.59 15.23
C MET A 95 7.78 16.21 15.01
N GLN A 96 7.50 17.29 15.77
CA GLN A 96 6.20 17.97 15.75
C GLN A 96 6.36 19.48 15.50
N SER A 97 5.75 19.99 14.44
CA SER A 97 5.76 21.41 14.11
C SER A 97 5.17 22.27 15.24
N LYS A 98 4.17 21.74 15.97
CA LYS A 98 3.55 22.36 17.15
C LYS A 98 4.52 22.62 18.30
N LEU A 99 5.66 21.92 18.35
CA LEU A 99 6.73 22.10 19.33
C LEU A 99 7.84 23.06 18.86
N GLY A 100 7.63 23.77 17.75
CA GLY A 100 8.58 24.76 17.20
C GLY A 100 9.50 24.22 16.11
N TYR A 101 9.36 22.95 15.71
CA TYR A 101 10.08 22.41 14.55
C TYR A 101 9.50 22.95 13.23
N SER A 102 10.32 22.97 12.17
CA SER A 102 9.89 23.52 10.87
C SER A 102 8.87 22.65 10.13
N PHE A 103 8.85 21.35 10.44
CA PHE A 103 8.03 20.30 9.82
C PHE A 103 7.66 19.25 10.86
N ASP A 104 6.58 18.52 10.59
CA ASP A 104 6.27 17.25 11.25
C ASP A 104 7.00 16.12 10.53
N MET A 105 7.56 15.18 11.29
CA MET A 105 8.23 14.00 10.72
C MET A 105 7.83 12.74 11.48
N ALA A 106 7.61 11.67 10.71
CA ALA A 106 7.27 10.36 11.23
C ALA A 106 7.99 9.26 10.45
N ALA A 107 8.18 8.13 11.10
CA ALA A 107 8.67 6.90 10.48
C ALA A 107 7.74 5.75 10.86
N GLY A 108 7.62 4.76 9.99
CA GLY A 108 6.72 3.64 10.22
C GLY A 108 7.21 2.35 9.58
N ALA A 109 6.53 1.27 9.94
CA ALA A 109 6.69 -0.03 9.33
C ALA A 109 5.33 -0.52 8.84
N VAL A 110 5.34 -1.23 7.73
CA VAL A 110 4.15 -1.78 7.07
C VAL A 110 4.33 -3.26 6.83
N PHE A 111 3.25 -4.00 6.98
CA PHE A 111 3.07 -5.35 6.50
C PHE A 111 1.85 -5.37 5.59
N GLU A 112 1.96 -6.00 4.43
CA GLU A 112 0.87 -6.15 3.49
C GLU A 112 0.82 -7.59 2.99
N TYR A 113 -0.40 -8.08 2.79
CA TYR A 113 -0.69 -9.38 2.22
C TYR A 113 -1.73 -9.20 1.12
N PHE A 114 -1.41 -9.73 -0.05
CA PHE A 114 -2.23 -9.71 -1.24
C PHE A 114 -2.44 -11.14 -1.73
N SER A 115 -3.66 -11.43 -2.17
CA SER A 115 -4.05 -12.74 -2.70
C SER A 115 -4.89 -12.56 -3.95
N MET A 116 -4.50 -13.25 -5.02
CA MET A 116 -5.15 -13.21 -6.32
C MET A 116 -5.23 -14.62 -6.90
N GLY A 117 -6.42 -15.04 -7.31
CA GLY A 117 -6.61 -16.21 -8.16
C GLY A 117 -6.65 -15.75 -9.63
N TYR A 118 -5.93 -16.43 -10.51
CA TYR A 118 -6.00 -16.24 -11.96
C TYR A 118 -6.17 -17.59 -12.67
N GLY A 119 -7.41 -17.93 -13.02
CA GLY A 119 -7.73 -19.22 -13.64
C GLY A 119 -7.40 -20.41 -12.73
N ASN A 120 -6.33 -21.15 -13.04
CA ASN A 120 -5.82 -22.29 -12.24
C ASN A 120 -4.55 -21.94 -11.45
N VAL A 121 -4.22 -20.66 -11.30
CA VAL A 121 -3.04 -20.19 -10.57
C VAL A 121 -3.50 -19.39 -9.36
N ASP A 122 -3.11 -19.84 -8.17
CA ASP A 122 -3.25 -19.05 -6.95
C ASP A 122 -1.92 -18.34 -6.68
N ALA A 123 -1.96 -17.01 -6.66
CA ALA A 123 -0.82 -16.17 -6.38
C ALA A 123 -1.05 -15.40 -5.08
N SER A 124 -0.01 -15.34 -4.26
CA SER A 124 0.01 -14.51 -3.06
C SER A 124 1.29 -13.70 -3.00
N THR A 125 1.20 -12.55 -2.36
CA THR A 125 2.35 -11.68 -2.11
C THR A 125 2.28 -11.20 -0.70
N TRP A 126 3.40 -11.29 0.01
CA TRP A 126 3.55 -10.59 1.28
C TRP A 126 4.69 -9.58 1.18
N THR A 127 4.48 -8.46 1.83
CA THR A 127 5.33 -7.29 1.74
C THR A 127 5.65 -6.80 3.13
N ILE A 128 6.92 -6.49 3.36
CA ILE A 128 7.35 -5.75 4.55
C ILE A 128 8.04 -4.48 4.09
N GLY A 129 7.68 -3.35 4.69
CA GLY A 129 8.25 -2.07 4.33
C GLY A 129 8.47 -1.14 5.50
N LEU A 130 9.25 -0.11 5.23
CA LEU A 130 9.47 1.05 6.07
C LEU A 130 8.98 2.29 5.33
N ASN A 131 8.43 3.25 6.05
CA ASN A 131 8.07 4.53 5.50
C ASN A 131 8.65 5.68 6.33
N TYR A 132 8.86 6.80 5.64
CA TYR A 132 9.30 8.05 6.22
C TYR A 132 8.43 9.18 5.68
N ILE A 133 7.79 9.93 6.56
CA ILE A 133 6.79 10.94 6.22
C ILE A 133 7.25 12.30 6.71
N VAL A 134 7.12 13.31 5.85
CA VAL A 134 7.31 14.71 6.20
C VAL A 134 6.04 15.47 5.84
N SER A 135 5.54 16.31 6.75
CA SER A 135 4.36 17.13 6.49
C SER A 135 4.44 18.50 7.17
N LYS A 136 3.59 19.43 6.74
CA LYS A 136 3.48 20.73 7.38
C LYS A 136 2.07 21.30 7.25
N PRO A 137 1.40 21.64 8.35
CA PRO A 137 0.10 22.31 8.26
C PRO A 137 0.27 23.72 7.67
N VAL A 138 -0.57 24.05 6.69
CA VAL A 138 -0.63 25.37 6.05
C VAL A 138 -2.01 25.94 6.28
N LYS A 139 -2.06 27.17 6.81
CA LYS A 139 -3.29 27.94 6.96
C LYS A 139 -3.21 29.17 6.08
N LEU A 140 -4.18 29.32 5.18
CA LEU A 140 -4.31 30.46 4.28
C LEU A 140 -5.06 31.61 4.99
N GLU A 141 -4.94 32.82 4.44
CA GLU A 141 -5.57 34.02 4.99
C GLU A 141 -7.11 33.97 4.96
N ASN A 142 -7.68 33.25 3.99
CA ASN A 142 -9.12 33.03 3.88
C ASN A 142 -9.66 32.00 4.89
N GLY A 143 -8.82 31.52 5.83
CA GLY A 143 -9.19 30.54 6.84
C GLY A 143 -9.13 29.09 6.37
N PHE A 144 -8.92 28.84 5.08
CA PHE A 144 -8.71 27.50 4.56
C PHE A 144 -7.41 26.91 5.13
N ALA A 145 -7.46 25.66 5.55
CA ALA A 145 -6.31 24.93 6.06
C ALA A 145 -6.14 23.62 5.30
N PHE A 146 -4.90 23.22 5.06
CA PHE A 146 -4.56 21.94 4.48
C PHE A 146 -3.16 21.52 4.94
N THR A 147 -2.88 20.23 4.92
CA THR A 147 -1.60 19.67 5.36
C THR A 147 -0.98 18.89 4.20
N PRO A 148 -0.13 19.52 3.37
CA PRO A 148 0.67 18.79 2.40
C PRO A 148 1.66 17.85 3.11
N TYR A 149 1.92 16.72 2.48
CA TYR A 149 2.88 15.74 2.94
C TYR A 149 3.58 15.02 1.78
N GLY A 150 4.76 14.51 2.07
CA GLY A 150 5.48 13.57 1.23
C GLY A 150 5.87 12.34 2.05
N ARG A 151 5.79 11.16 1.44
CA ARG A 151 6.18 9.89 2.04
C ARG A 151 7.18 9.19 1.13
N LEU A 152 8.28 8.72 1.71
CA LEU A 152 9.21 7.79 1.08
C LEU A 152 8.93 6.41 1.65
N ASN A 153 8.84 5.40 0.79
CA ASN A 153 8.63 4.01 1.18
C ASN A 153 9.76 3.16 0.63
N VAL A 154 10.20 2.22 1.44
CA VAL A 154 11.18 1.20 1.07
C VAL A 154 10.59 -0.14 1.47
N ARG A 155 10.49 -1.10 0.55
CA ARG A 155 9.86 -2.38 0.83
C ARG A 155 10.58 -3.56 0.20
N SER A 156 10.32 -4.74 0.76
CA SER A 156 10.67 -6.02 0.18
C SER A 156 9.39 -6.82 -0.01
N ASP A 157 9.21 -7.27 -1.24
CA ASP A 157 8.06 -8.04 -1.68
C ASP A 157 8.50 -9.49 -1.88
N ASN A 158 7.68 -10.43 -1.44
CA ASN A 158 7.92 -11.85 -1.65
C ASN A 158 6.70 -12.43 -2.34
N TYR A 159 6.91 -12.83 -3.58
CA TYR A 159 5.89 -13.38 -4.46
C TYR A 159 5.95 -14.90 -4.39
N SER A 160 4.78 -15.53 -4.26
CA SER A 160 4.64 -16.98 -4.35
C SER A 160 3.44 -17.31 -5.22
N ALA A 161 3.66 -18.17 -6.22
CA ALA A 161 2.63 -18.66 -7.12
C ALA A 161 2.60 -20.18 -7.13
N GLU A 162 1.39 -20.72 -7.01
CA GLU A 162 1.12 -22.15 -7.16
C GLU A 162 0.25 -22.34 -8.40
N THR A 163 0.77 -23.07 -9.39
CA THR A 163 0.00 -23.44 -10.59
C THR A 163 -0.56 -24.84 -10.43
N GLU A 164 -1.89 -24.99 -10.51
CA GLU A 164 -2.51 -26.30 -10.62
C GLU A 164 -2.45 -26.79 -12.07
N VAL A 165 -1.65 -27.83 -12.31
CA VAL A 165 -1.56 -28.47 -13.63
C VAL A 165 -2.79 -29.35 -13.84
N VAL A 166 -3.78 -28.83 -14.58
CA VAL A 166 -4.93 -29.61 -15.03
C VAL A 166 -4.52 -30.49 -16.22
N GLU A 167 -4.18 -31.75 -15.98
CA GLU A 167 -3.96 -32.70 -17.07
C GLU A 167 -5.27 -33.00 -17.80
N LEU A 168 -5.25 -32.82 -19.12
CA LEU A 168 -6.32 -33.19 -20.04
C LEU A 168 -6.51 -34.71 -20.00
N GLY A 169 -7.47 -35.17 -19.19
CA GLY A 169 -7.86 -36.57 -19.14
C GLY A 169 -8.32 -37.05 -20.52
N VAL A 170 -7.59 -37.99 -21.11
CA VAL A 170 -8.05 -38.74 -22.30
C VAL A 170 -9.29 -39.54 -21.89
N PRO A 171 -10.47 -39.33 -22.51
CA PRO A 171 -11.67 -40.07 -22.17
C PRO A 171 -11.48 -41.56 -22.48
N GLY A 172 -11.48 -42.42 -21.44
CA GLY A 172 -11.52 -43.88 -21.61
C GLY A 172 -10.49 -44.70 -20.83
N THR A 173 -9.48 -44.09 -20.20
CA THR A 173 -8.45 -44.81 -19.42
C THR A 173 -8.73 -44.77 -17.91
N THR A 174 -9.62 -45.63 -17.44
CA THR A 174 -9.82 -45.91 -16.00
C THR A 174 -8.78 -46.92 -15.52
N SER A 175 -7.55 -46.48 -15.26
CA SER A 175 -6.55 -47.32 -14.61
C SER A 175 -6.10 -46.68 -13.31
N ARG A 176 -6.08 -47.43 -12.21
CA ARG A 176 -5.58 -47.01 -10.89
C ARG A 176 -4.17 -46.40 -10.92
N LEU A 177 -3.44 -46.58 -12.01
CA LEU A 177 -2.17 -45.91 -12.32
C LEU A 177 -2.30 -44.39 -12.50
N SER A 178 -3.41 -43.86 -13.01
CA SER A 178 -3.60 -42.40 -13.10
C SER A 178 -3.64 -41.76 -11.72
N LYS A 179 -4.19 -42.42 -10.69
CA LYS A 179 -4.15 -41.92 -9.32
C LYS A 179 -2.75 -41.90 -8.66
N LEU A 180 -1.79 -42.66 -9.20
CA LEU A 180 -0.41 -42.68 -8.70
C LEU A 180 0.53 -41.81 -9.55
N LEU A 181 0.21 -41.61 -10.83
CA LEU A 181 0.90 -40.66 -11.71
C LEU A 181 0.38 -39.22 -11.56
N ASN A 182 -0.85 -39.02 -11.10
CA ASN A 182 -1.43 -37.71 -10.75
C ASN A 182 -0.97 -37.22 -9.36
N SER A 183 0.25 -37.54 -8.92
CA SER A 183 0.85 -36.78 -7.82
C SER A 183 1.11 -35.38 -8.36
N GLN A 184 0.14 -34.49 -8.13
CA GLN A 184 0.15 -33.06 -8.47
C GLN A 184 1.57 -32.50 -8.36
N ALA A 185 2.18 -32.21 -9.50
CA ALA A 185 3.43 -31.47 -9.53
C ALA A 185 3.07 -30.00 -9.36
N THR A 186 3.02 -29.53 -8.12
CA THR A 186 2.96 -28.10 -7.83
C THR A 186 4.34 -27.53 -8.12
N VAL A 187 4.43 -26.63 -9.11
CA VAL A 187 5.64 -25.84 -9.34
C VAL A 187 5.48 -24.57 -8.52
N SER A 188 6.29 -24.43 -7.47
CA SER A 188 6.36 -23.21 -6.66
C SER A 188 7.58 -22.39 -7.10
N SER A 189 7.37 -21.10 -7.36
CA SER A 189 8.43 -20.12 -7.57
C SER A 189 8.33 -19.05 -6.48
N ASP A 190 9.42 -18.88 -5.73
CA ASP A 190 9.54 -17.82 -4.73
C ASP A 190 10.55 -16.79 -5.25
N GLU A 191 10.09 -15.56 -5.45
CA GLU A 191 10.92 -14.43 -5.88
C GLU A 191 10.83 -13.31 -4.84
N SER A 192 11.96 -12.65 -4.58
CA SER A 192 12.04 -11.54 -3.62
C SER A 192 12.61 -10.31 -4.30
N ASP A 193 11.84 -9.24 -4.26
CA ASP A 193 12.17 -7.96 -4.87
C ASP A 193 12.26 -6.84 -3.84
N PHE A 194 13.04 -5.81 -4.16
CA PHE A 194 13.23 -4.64 -3.34
C PHE A 194 12.78 -3.39 -4.10
N ASN A 195 11.89 -2.61 -3.50
CA ASN A 195 11.23 -1.50 -4.16
C ASN A 195 11.31 -0.21 -3.34
N ILE A 196 11.36 0.93 -4.04
CA ILE A 196 11.37 2.27 -3.44
C ILE A 196 10.28 3.11 -4.11
N GLY A 197 9.31 3.55 -3.32
CA GLY A 197 8.21 4.38 -3.78
C GLY A 197 8.18 5.75 -3.09
N VAL A 198 7.59 6.74 -3.76
CA VAL A 198 7.34 8.08 -3.23
C VAL A 198 5.87 8.43 -3.37
N ASN A 199 5.27 8.97 -2.30
CA ASN A 199 3.90 9.47 -2.34
C ASN A 199 3.89 10.96 -2.00
N LEU A 200 3.05 11.72 -2.69
CA LEU A 200 2.84 13.14 -2.47
C LEU A 200 1.35 13.38 -2.28
N GLY A 201 0.94 13.96 -1.15
CA GLY A 201 -0.46 14.13 -0.85
C GLY A 201 -0.78 15.36 -0.04
N SER A 202 -2.05 15.55 0.23
CA SER A 202 -2.56 16.62 1.09
C SER A 202 -3.81 16.18 1.83
N VAL A 203 -3.90 16.56 3.11
CA VAL A 203 -5.09 16.41 3.95
C VAL A 203 -5.83 17.73 4.03
N PHE A 204 -7.14 17.70 3.79
CA PHE A 204 -8.04 18.85 3.79
C PHE A 204 -9.11 18.67 4.88
N PRO A 205 -8.95 19.31 6.06
CA PRO A 205 -9.98 19.28 7.09
C PRO A 205 -11.25 19.99 6.60
N ILE A 206 -12.36 19.26 6.51
CA ILE A 206 -13.69 19.85 6.23
C ILE A 206 -14.33 20.33 7.54
N SER A 207 -14.22 19.52 8.59
CA SER A 207 -14.75 19.81 9.92
C SER A 207 -13.82 19.25 11.00
N SER A 208 -14.19 19.39 12.28
CA SER A 208 -13.47 18.74 13.39
C SER A 208 -13.54 17.21 13.36
N LYS A 209 -14.43 16.62 12.54
CA LYS A 209 -14.67 15.18 12.49
C LYS A 209 -14.47 14.55 11.11
N ILE A 210 -14.22 15.35 10.08
CA ILE A 210 -14.15 14.88 8.70
C ILE A 210 -13.01 15.60 7.99
N SER A 211 -12.17 14.83 7.29
CA SER A 211 -11.18 15.36 6.35
C SER A 211 -11.25 14.61 5.02
N LEU A 212 -10.86 15.29 3.94
CA LEU A 212 -10.55 14.67 2.66
C LEU A 212 -9.05 14.50 2.52
N THR A 213 -8.62 13.45 1.84
CA THR A 213 -7.22 13.25 1.52
C THR A 213 -7.09 12.90 0.04
N GLY A 214 -6.12 13.51 -0.63
CA GLY A 214 -5.69 13.13 -1.97
C GLY A 214 -4.20 12.81 -1.95
N GLU A 215 -3.79 11.77 -2.67
CA GLU A 215 -2.41 11.30 -2.76
C GLU A 215 -2.08 10.87 -4.18
N VAL A 216 -0.90 11.24 -4.68
CA VAL A 216 -0.28 10.69 -5.88
C VAL A 216 0.83 9.76 -5.43
N GLN A 217 0.79 8.52 -5.90
CA GLN A 217 1.83 7.52 -5.68
C GLN A 217 2.69 7.40 -6.92
N ILE A 218 4.00 7.38 -6.73
CA ILE A 218 5.02 7.19 -7.77
C ILE A 218 5.91 6.04 -7.30
N ASP A 219 5.79 4.91 -7.97
CA ASP A 219 6.49 3.67 -7.68
C ASP A 219 6.82 2.96 -9.00
N ASP A 220 6.70 1.64 -9.09
CA ASP A 220 6.68 0.91 -10.37
C ASP A 220 5.54 1.39 -11.29
N GLU A 221 4.40 1.74 -10.70
CA GLU A 221 3.27 2.39 -11.39
C GLU A 221 2.98 3.77 -10.78
N VAL A 222 2.35 4.65 -11.56
CA VAL A 222 1.82 5.92 -11.07
C VAL A 222 0.34 5.76 -10.77
N GLY A 223 -0.10 6.22 -9.61
CA GLY A 223 -1.49 6.14 -9.21
C GLY A 223 -1.98 7.35 -8.44
N PHE A 224 -3.30 7.48 -8.39
CA PHE A 224 -4.00 8.49 -7.61
C PHE A 224 -4.90 7.81 -6.59
N LEU A 225 -4.86 8.29 -5.35
CA LEU A 225 -5.73 7.85 -4.27
C LEU A 225 -6.53 9.04 -3.73
N GLY A 226 -7.81 8.81 -3.47
CA GLY A 226 -8.72 9.75 -2.85
C GLY A 226 -9.46 9.10 -1.68
N GLY A 227 -9.56 9.79 -0.55
CA GLY A 227 -10.17 9.24 0.65
C GLY A 227 -10.88 10.26 1.52
N ILE A 228 -11.79 9.76 2.35
CA ILE A 228 -12.51 10.50 3.38
C ILE A 228 -12.17 9.86 4.72
N THR A 229 -11.73 10.67 5.68
CA THR A 229 -11.43 10.21 7.04
C THR A 229 -12.46 10.78 8.01
N PHE A 230 -12.99 9.91 8.87
CA PHE A 230 -13.89 10.20 9.98
C PHE A 230 -13.16 10.03 11.30
N PHE A 231 -13.22 11.05 12.15
CA PHE A 231 -12.67 11.02 13.51
C PHE A 231 -13.80 10.65 14.48
N MET A 232 -13.69 9.51 15.14
CA MET A 232 -14.80 8.91 15.91
C MET A 232 -14.78 9.31 17.39
N TRP A 233 -13.61 9.44 18.00
CA TRP A 233 -13.38 9.93 19.36
C TRP A 233 -11.89 10.21 19.57
#